data_AF-A0A836X3C6-F1
#
_entry.id   AF-A0A836X3C6-F1
#
_cell.length_a   1.000
_cell.length_b   1.000
_cell.length_c   1.000
_cell.angle_alpha   90.00
_cell.angle_beta   90.00
_cell.angle_gamma   90.00
#
_symmetry.space_group_name_H-M   'P 1'
#
loop_
_entity.id
_entity.type
_entity.pdbx_description
1 polymer ?
#
loop_
_entity_poly.entity_id
_entity_poly.type
_entity_poly.pdbx_seq_one_letter_code
_entity_poly.pdbx_strand_id
1 'polypeptide(L)'
;MKKSKTILFVILLVVNLLLVQIFKIKITFQQVLIIQIFLFSLSFLADIIQLKFSKNKNIIPAHFLMINFLRILLCVVFLLPTILKYSKSDNIYIYNFFIAYFIYLFHDIIFKGKNLNKINM
;
A
#
# COMPACT_ATOMS: atom_id res chain seq x y z
N MET A 1 -13.44 4.19 -7.44
CA MET A 1 -12.18 3.82 -6.73
C MET A 1 -10.92 4.39 -7.37
N LYS A 2 -10.67 4.17 -8.67
CA LYS A 2 -9.40 4.59 -9.33
C LYS A 2 -9.01 6.06 -9.08
N LYS A 3 -9.93 7.03 -9.28
CA LYS A 3 -9.65 8.48 -9.07
C LYS A 3 -9.22 8.82 -7.64
N SER A 4 -9.86 8.25 -6.62
CA SER A 4 -9.52 8.53 -5.21
C SER A 4 -8.15 7.99 -4.82
N LYS A 5 -7.74 6.83 -5.35
CA LYS A 5 -6.41 6.25 -5.10
C LYS A 5 -5.30 7.03 -5.78
N THR A 6 -5.53 7.54 -6.99
CA THR A 6 -4.54 8.40 -7.66
C THR A 6 -4.35 9.70 -6.89
N ILE A 7 -5.42 10.29 -6.35
CA ILE A 7 -5.31 11.46 -5.46
C ILE A 7 -4.55 11.11 -4.19
N LEU A 8 -4.84 9.96 -3.56
CA LEU A 8 -4.10 9.47 -2.39
C LEU A 8 -2.61 9.31 -2.71
N PHE A 9 -2.26 8.73 -3.86
CA PHE A 9 -0.87 8.59 -4.30
C PHE A 9 -0.16 9.94 -4.39
N VAL A 10 -0.78 10.93 -5.03
CA VAL A 10 -0.19 12.28 -5.16
C VAL A 10 -0.03 12.93 -3.79
N ILE A 11 -1.05 12.91 -2.95
CA ILE A 11 -0.99 13.49 -1.60
C ILE A 11 0.09 12.81 -0.78
N LEU A 12 0.12 11.48 -0.77
CA LEU A 12 1.07 10.72 0.04
C LEU A 12 2.49 10.91 -0.45
N LEU A 13 2.71 11.01 -1.77
CA LEU A 13 4.02 11.33 -2.33
C LEU A 13 4.47 12.72 -1.88
N VAL A 14 3.64 13.75 -2.04
CA VAL A 14 3.97 15.13 -1.64
C VAL A 14 4.26 15.24 -0.15
N VAL A 15 3.39 14.67 0.70
CA VAL A 15 3.56 14.70 2.16
C VAL A 15 4.84 13.98 2.58
N ASN A 16 5.11 12.80 2.02
CA ASN A 16 6.29 12.01 2.38
C ASN A 16 7.59 12.72 1.95
N LEU A 17 7.59 13.35 0.77
CA LEU A 17 8.71 14.16 0.31
C LEU A 17 8.96 15.39 1.20
N LEU A 18 7.90 16.10 1.59
CA LEU A 18 7.99 17.22 2.52
C LEU A 18 8.54 16.80 3.88
N LEU A 19 8.06 15.67 4.43
CA LEU A 19 8.56 15.14 5.70
C LEU A 19 10.05 14.79 5.64
N VAL A 20 10.49 14.13 4.57
CA VAL A 20 11.90 13.79 4.38
C VAL A 20 12.78 15.04 4.32
N GLN A 21 12.31 16.10 3.63
CA GLN A 21 13.02 17.37 3.55
C GLN A 21 13.07 18.13 4.89
N ILE A 22 11.92 18.26 5.57
CA ILE A 22 11.81 19.02 6.83
C ILE A 22 12.60 18.35 7.96
N PHE A 23 12.46 17.03 8.11
CA PHE A 23 13.09 16.28 9.20
C PHE A 23 14.51 15.80 8.88
N LYS A 24 15.08 16.19 7.72
CA LYS A 24 16.42 15.77 7.25
C LYS A 24 16.63 14.25 7.37
N ILE A 25 15.60 13.50 7.00
CA ILE A 25 15.60 12.05 7.13
C ILE A 25 16.63 11.47 6.15
N LYS A 26 17.45 10.50 6.61
CA LYS A 26 18.44 9.79 5.77
C LYS A 26 17.78 8.78 4.82
N ILE A 27 16.88 9.26 3.96
CA ILE A 27 16.26 8.50 2.86
C ILE A 27 16.45 9.31 1.59
N THR A 28 16.80 8.63 0.49
CA THR A 28 16.94 9.30 -0.81
C THR A 28 15.58 9.54 -1.46
N PHE A 29 15.46 10.59 -2.26
CA PHE A 29 14.27 10.86 -3.06
C PHE A 29 13.85 9.66 -3.92
N GLN A 30 14.83 8.98 -4.51
CA GLN A 30 14.62 7.79 -5.33
C GLN A 30 14.00 6.64 -4.52
N GLN A 31 14.44 6.42 -3.28
CA GLN A 31 13.86 5.42 -2.39
C GLN A 31 12.39 5.73 -2.08
N VAL A 32 12.04 6.99 -1.79
CA VAL A 32 10.64 7.39 -1.55
C VAL A 32 9.77 7.10 -2.78
N LEU A 33 10.24 7.47 -3.98
CA LEU A 33 9.52 7.21 -5.21
C LEU A 33 9.31 5.72 -5.46
N ILE A 34 10.36 4.91 -5.29
CA ILE A 34 10.28 3.46 -5.49
C ILE A 34 9.24 2.86 -4.54
N ILE A 35 9.25 3.22 -3.24
CA ILE A 35 8.25 2.77 -2.27
C ILE A 35 6.85 3.13 -2.74
N GLN A 36 6.63 4.39 -3.12
CA GLN A 36 5.31 4.88 -3.52
C GLN A 36 4.78 4.18 -4.77
N ILE A 37 5.62 4.04 -5.81
CA ILE A 37 5.27 3.35 -7.05
C ILE A 37 4.94 1.89 -6.78
N PHE A 38 5.76 1.22 -5.96
CA PHE A 38 5.54 -0.18 -5.59
C PHE A 38 4.20 -0.36 -4.86
N LEU A 39 3.95 0.43 -3.82
CA LEU A 39 2.72 0.34 -3.01
C LEU A 39 1.46 0.67 -3.82
N PHE A 40 1.54 1.70 -4.67
CA PHE A 40 0.45 2.05 -5.58
C PHE A 40 0.14 0.91 -6.56
N SER A 41 1.18 0.33 -7.19
CA SER A 41 1.04 -0.79 -8.11
C SER A 41 0.45 -2.02 -7.41
N LEU A 42 0.90 -2.31 -6.18
CA LEU A 42 0.40 -3.42 -5.39
C LEU A 42 -1.09 -3.23 -5.01
N SER A 43 -1.47 -2.02 -4.61
CA SER A 43 -2.88 -1.69 -4.32
C SER A 43 -3.75 -1.80 -5.58
N PHE A 44 -3.26 -1.34 -6.73
CA PHE A 44 -3.95 -1.43 -8.00
C PHE A 44 -4.12 -2.88 -8.47
N LEU A 45 -3.07 -3.71 -8.34
CA LEU A 45 -3.13 -5.13 -8.66
C LEU A 45 -4.15 -5.85 -7.78
N ALA A 46 -4.15 -5.56 -6.47
CA ALA A 46 -5.12 -6.11 -5.53
C ALA A 46 -6.57 -5.77 -5.92
N ASP A 47 -6.83 -4.55 -6.37
CA ASP A 47 -8.16 -4.15 -6.87
C ASP A 47 -8.57 -4.96 -8.11
N ILE A 48 -7.66 -5.13 -9.07
CA ILE A 48 -7.94 -5.91 -10.29
C ILE A 48 -8.31 -7.35 -9.93
N ILE A 49 -7.50 -7.97 -9.08
CA ILE A 49 -7.71 -9.35 -8.63
C ILE A 49 -9.06 -9.47 -7.91
N GLN A 50 -9.34 -8.56 -6.97
CA GLN A 50 -10.61 -8.55 -6.23
C GLN A 50 -11.82 -8.33 -7.13
N LEU A 51 -11.74 -7.45 -8.13
CA LEU A 51 -12.81 -7.21 -9.08
C LEU A 51 -13.07 -8.43 -9.98
N LYS A 52 -12.02 -9.19 -10.31
CA LYS A 52 -12.16 -10.46 -11.03
C LYS A 52 -12.85 -11.51 -10.17
N PHE A 53 -12.48 -11.62 -8.89
CA PHE A 53 -13.16 -12.51 -7.95
C PHE A 53 -14.60 -12.07 -7.67
N SER A 54 -14.88 -10.76 -7.59
CA SER A 54 -16.21 -10.24 -7.28
C SER A 54 -17.27 -10.58 -8.33
N LYS A 55 -16.86 -10.97 -9.54
CA LYS A 55 -17.76 -11.42 -10.61
C LYS A 55 -18.19 -12.88 -10.45
N ASN A 56 -17.53 -13.65 -9.59
CA ASN A 56 -17.87 -15.04 -9.32
C ASN A 56 -18.89 -15.10 -8.16
N LYS A 57 -20.03 -15.76 -8.33
CA LYS A 57 -21.11 -15.79 -7.31
C LYS A 57 -20.71 -16.40 -5.95
N ASN A 58 -19.57 -17.10 -5.85
CA ASN A 58 -19.11 -17.80 -4.65
C ASN A 58 -17.96 -17.06 -3.92
N ILE A 59 -18.03 -15.74 -3.76
CA ILE A 59 -16.98 -15.02 -3.02
C ILE A 59 -17.16 -15.24 -1.52
N ILE A 60 -16.25 -16.02 -0.95
CA ILE A 60 -16.14 -16.24 0.49
C ILE A 60 -15.16 -15.19 1.07
N PRO A 61 -15.39 -14.65 2.29
CA PRO A 61 -14.45 -13.75 2.98
C PRO A 61 -12.98 -14.21 2.97
N ALA A 62 -12.75 -15.53 2.93
CA ALA A 62 -11.43 -16.14 2.76
C ALA A 62 -10.65 -15.63 1.53
N HIS A 63 -11.31 -15.33 0.40
CA HIS A 63 -10.65 -14.82 -0.80
C HIS A 63 -10.08 -13.40 -0.58
N PHE A 64 -10.81 -12.55 0.15
CA PHE A 64 -10.31 -11.22 0.52
C PHE A 64 -9.12 -11.32 1.48
N LEU A 65 -9.19 -12.26 2.43
CA LEU A 65 -8.09 -12.53 3.35
C LEU A 65 -6.83 -13.00 2.60
N MET A 66 -6.99 -13.94 1.67
CA MET A 66 -5.90 -14.48 0.84
C MET A 66 -5.20 -13.37 0.03
N ILE A 67 -5.95 -12.44 -0.55
CA ILE A 67 -5.38 -11.33 -1.33
C ILE A 67 -4.57 -10.39 -0.42
N ASN A 68 -5.07 -10.09 0.78
CA ASN A 68 -4.33 -9.27 1.73
C ASN A 68 -3.07 -9.99 2.25
N PHE A 69 -3.16 -11.30 2.49
CA PHE A 69 -1.99 -12.10 2.86
C PHE A 69 -0.92 -12.10 1.76
N LEU A 70 -1.33 -12.27 0.50
CA LEU A 70 -0.41 -12.17 -0.65
C LEU A 70 0.22 -10.79 -0.76
N ARG A 71 -0.52 -9.70 -0.49
CA ARG A 71 0.04 -8.34 -0.44
C ARG A 71 1.13 -8.22 0.62
N ILE A 72 0.88 -8.73 1.82
CA ILE A 72 1.87 -8.69 2.92
C ILE A 72 3.12 -9.49 2.51
N LEU A 73 2.94 -10.68 1.94
CA LEU A 73 4.05 -11.49 1.45
C LEU A 73 4.91 -10.73 0.42
N LEU A 74 4.27 -10.08 -0.56
CA LEU A 74 4.97 -9.28 -1.57
C LEU A 74 5.71 -8.08 -0.96
N CYS A 75 5.13 -7.42 0.05
CA CYS A 75 5.81 -6.36 0.80
C CYS A 75 7.06 -6.89 1.51
N VAL A 76 6.98 -8.06 2.16
CA VAL A 76 8.12 -8.70 2.84
C VAL A 76 9.21 -9.06 1.83
N VAL A 77 8.85 -9.68 0.71
CA VAL A 77 9.80 -10.02 -0.37
C VAL A 77 10.48 -8.77 -0.93
N PHE A 78 9.73 -7.68 -1.09
CA PHE A 78 10.26 -6.40 -1.56
C PHE A 78 11.25 -5.77 -0.56
N LEU A 79 10.96 -5.87 0.75
CA LEU A 79 11.85 -5.37 1.80
C LEU A 79 13.03 -6.30 2.09
N LEU A 80 12.93 -7.58 1.75
CA LEU A 80 13.89 -8.62 2.09
C LEU A 80 15.35 -8.25 1.75
N PRO A 81 15.68 -7.71 0.56
CA PRO A 81 17.06 -7.33 0.23
C PRO A 81 17.61 -6.24 1.16
N THR A 82 16.74 -5.35 1.65
CA THR A 82 17.11 -4.26 2.57
C THR A 82 17.31 -4.81 3.98
N ILE A 83 16.46 -5.76 4.39
CA ILE A 83 16.56 -6.43 5.70
C ILE A 83 17.78 -7.36 5.76
N LEU A 84 18.19 -7.99 4.65
CA LEU A 84 19.36 -8.87 4.62
C LEU A 84 20.69 -8.10 4.59
N LYS A 85 20.71 -6.87 4.02
CA LYS A 85 21.89 -5.99 3.97
C LYS A 85 21.98 -5.04 5.17
N TYR A 86 21.26 -5.37 6.25
CA TYR A 86 20.91 -4.47 7.33
C TYR A 86 22.08 -3.70 7.95
N SER A 87 21.95 -2.37 7.91
CA SER A 87 22.72 -1.40 8.68
C SER A 87 21.75 -0.56 9.53
N LYS A 88 22.21 0.03 10.64
CA LYS A 88 21.36 0.83 11.57
C LYS A 88 20.57 1.96 10.88
N SER A 89 21.06 2.48 9.75
CA SER A 89 20.40 3.51 8.93
C SER A 89 19.15 3.00 8.17
N ASP A 90 19.02 1.70 7.96
CA ASP A 90 17.94 1.12 7.12
C ASP A 90 16.59 1.04 7.86
N ASN A 91 16.58 1.24 9.18
CA ASN A 91 15.36 1.28 9.99
C ASN A 91 14.37 2.34 9.54
N ILE A 92 14.89 3.52 9.20
CA ILE A 92 14.06 4.65 8.77
C ILE A 92 13.37 4.31 7.44
N TYR A 93 14.08 3.68 6.50
CA TYR A 93 13.51 3.24 5.23
C TYR A 93 12.36 2.25 5.44
N ILE A 94 12.57 1.25 6.31
CA ILE A 94 11.56 0.25 6.66
C ILE A 94 10.34 0.89 7.33
N TYR A 95 10.54 1.82 8.27
CA TYR A 95 9.43 2.52 8.91
C TYR A 95 8.63 3.36 7.92
N ASN A 96 9.30 4.10 7.04
CA ASN A 96 8.63 4.89 6.02
C ASN A 96 7.78 4.01 5.08
N PHE A 97 8.32 2.85 4.69
CA PHE A 97 7.60 1.86 3.90
C PHE A 97 6.32 1.40 4.61
N PHE A 98 6.41 0.97 5.87
CA PHE A 98 5.24 0.46 6.61
C PHE A 98 4.19 1.54 6.87
N ILE A 99 4.60 2.77 7.19
CA ILE A 99 3.67 3.90 7.37
C ILE A 99 2.87 4.13 6.09
N ALA A 100 3.56 4.25 4.95
CA ALA A 100 2.90 4.43 3.66
C ALA A 100 1.99 3.24 3.32
N TYR A 101 2.45 2.01 3.57
CA TYR A 101 1.66 0.80 3.36
C TYR A 101 0.37 0.79 4.17
N PHE A 102 0.43 1.11 5.46
CA PHE A 102 -0.75 1.15 6.32
C PHE A 102 -1.75 2.21 5.87
N ILE A 103 -1.29 3.37 5.39
CA ILE A 103 -2.20 4.39 4.86
C ILE A 103 -2.97 3.87 3.64
N TYR A 104 -2.30 3.16 2.71
CA TYR A 104 -2.97 2.50 1.59
C TYR A 104 -3.96 1.42 2.06
N LEU A 105 -3.58 0.62 3.07
CA LEU A 105 -4.41 -0.46 3.60
C LEU A 105 -5.68 0.10 4.28
N PHE A 106 -5.54 1.13 5.11
CA PHE A 106 -6.69 1.79 5.75
C PHE A 106 -7.60 2.46 4.74
N HIS A 107 -7.04 3.14 3.73
CA HIS A 107 -7.84 3.70 2.63
C HIS A 107 -8.67 2.61 1.94
N ASP A 108 -8.06 1.47 1.63
CA ASP A 108 -8.74 0.33 1.02
C ASP A 108 -9.88 -0.20 1.89
N ILE A 109 -9.66 -0.36 3.20
CA ILE A 109 -10.66 -0.88 4.14
C ILE A 109 -11.83 0.09 4.29
N ILE A 110 -11.55 1.38 4.51
CA ILE A 110 -12.58 2.40 4.72
C ILE A 110 -13.46 2.57 3.47
N PHE A 111 -12.86 2.61 2.27
CA PHE A 111 -13.62 2.74 1.04
C PHE A 111 -14.44 1.50 0.70
N LYS A 112 -13.94 0.30 1.01
CA LYS A 112 -14.71 -0.94 0.84
C LYS A 112 -15.89 -1.03 1.79
N GLY A 113 -15.70 -0.66 3.06
CA GLY A 113 -16.79 -0.62 4.05
C GLY A 113 -17.94 0.29 3.61
N LYS A 114 -17.60 1.46 3.04
CA LYS A 114 -18.60 2.39 2.48
C LYS A 114 -19.37 1.82 1.27
N ASN A 115 -18.72 1.03 0.41
CA ASN A 115 -19.39 0.45 -0.76
C ASN A 115 -20.31 -0.73 -0.39
N LEU A 116 -19.92 -1.58 0.56
CA LEU A 116 -20.75 -2.68 1.06
C LEU A 116 -22.06 -2.16 1.69
N ASN A 117 -21.98 -1.11 2.52
CA ASN A 117 -23.17 -0.48 3.11
C ASN A 117 -24.10 0.15 2.08
N LYS A 118 -23.59 0.53 0.90
CA LYS A 118 -24.38 1.13 -0.19
C LYS A 118 -25.06 0.09 -1.08
N ILE A 119 -24.66 -1.18 -1.00
CA ILE A 119 -25.30 -2.30 -1.72
C ILE A 119 -26.43 -2.92 -0.88
N ASN A 120 -26.40 -2.73 0.45
CA ASN A 120 -27.40 -3.23 1.39
C ASN A 120 -28.47 -2.19 1.79
N MET A 121 -28.53 -1.06 1.08
CA MET A 121 -29.55 0.01 1.20
C MET A 121 -30.25 0.14 -0.15
#